data_AF-A0A2M7MDJ8-F1
#
_entry.id   AF-A0A2M7MDJ8-F1
#
_cell.length_a   1.000
_cell.length_b   1.000
_cell.length_c   1.000
_cell.angle_alpha   90.00
_cell.angle_beta   90.00
_cell.angle_gamma   90.00
#
_symmetry.space_group_name_H-M   'P 1'
#
loop_
_entity.id
_entity.type
_entity.pdbx_description
1 polymer ?
#
loop_
_entity_poly.entity_id
_entity_poly.type
_entity_poly.pdbx_seq_one_letter_code
_entity_poly.pdbx_strand_id
1 'polypeptide(L)'
;MTDTTEVIEEKVLAYVITCGDEGVQINEGTRLGFVGAGFKLEGFNKAVAALKSLFVGEDLRIAASEECDWIKTQLDLSNWEQTTASSQQHIESLADKEGLLYCGFLPFKDPRKLKYDIKGHMVRPHNIHVANKICFTLAGGEQTYNLGCYLISAEWVHLVPAKIAKKLIDIQIAFYKKVSKNDNLIFVFEKEGILGEKVAEKNVKALKKIGIVAKE
;
A
#
# COMPACT_ATOMS: atom_id res chain seq x y z
N MET A 1 4.28 48.36 8.99
CA MET A 1 3.44 47.17 9.22
C MET A 1 3.55 46.33 7.97
N THR A 2 4.50 45.39 7.96
CA THR A 2 4.68 44.44 6.87
C THR A 2 3.72 43.29 7.09
N ASP A 3 2.66 43.28 6.30
CA ASP A 3 1.68 42.22 6.23
C ASP A 3 2.31 41.04 5.46
N THR A 4 2.96 40.13 6.18
CA THR A 4 3.43 38.86 5.64
C THR A 4 2.27 37.88 5.70
N THR A 5 1.51 37.82 4.62
CA THR A 5 0.57 36.73 4.37
C THR A 5 1.41 35.45 4.23
N GLU A 6 1.51 34.66 5.30
CA GLU A 6 2.00 33.29 5.22
C GLU A 6 1.05 32.54 4.28
N VAL A 7 1.48 32.36 3.04
CA VAL A 7 0.89 31.37 2.15
C VAL A 7 1.22 30.03 2.79
N ILE A 8 0.26 29.47 3.52
CA ILE A 8 0.31 28.07 3.94
C ILE A 8 0.25 27.28 2.64
N GLU A 9 1.42 26.92 2.10
CA GLU A 9 1.51 25.93 1.02
C GLU A 9 0.80 24.68 1.53
N GLU A 10 -0.37 24.42 0.96
CA GLU A 10 -1.12 23.19 1.20
C GLU A 10 -0.17 22.04 0.83
N LYS A 11 0.34 21.35 1.85
CA LYS A 11 1.32 20.27 1.67
C LYS A 11 0.65 19.20 0.81
N VAL A 12 0.98 19.19 -0.48
CA VAL A 12 0.53 18.19 -1.44
C VAL A 12 0.81 16.80 -0.84
N LEU A 13 -0.25 16.05 -0.55
CA LEU A 13 -0.16 14.74 0.09
C LEU A 13 0.40 13.74 -0.92
N ALA A 14 1.69 13.41 -0.78
CA ALA A 14 2.35 12.46 -1.65
C ALA A 14 1.90 11.02 -1.36
N TYR A 15 1.10 10.43 -2.25
CA TYR A 15 0.66 9.04 -2.16
C TYR A 15 1.73 8.08 -2.69
N VAL A 16 2.12 7.10 -1.89
CA VAL A 16 3.16 6.11 -2.24
C VAL A 16 2.65 4.68 -2.10
N ILE A 17 2.69 3.94 -3.20
CA ILE A 17 2.43 2.51 -3.23
C ILE A 17 3.64 1.77 -2.67
N THR A 18 3.40 0.88 -1.70
CA THR A 18 4.44 0.03 -1.10
C THR A 18 3.95 -1.40 -0.96
N CYS A 19 4.83 -2.31 -0.50
CA CYS A 19 4.37 -3.58 0.05
C CYS A 19 3.35 -3.31 1.17
N GLY A 20 2.26 -4.07 1.24
CA GLY A 20 1.29 -4.04 2.35
C GLY A 20 1.76 -4.74 3.64
N ASP A 21 3.05 -5.08 3.73
CA ASP A 21 3.71 -5.64 4.92
C ASP A 21 3.57 -4.70 6.12
N GLU A 22 3.28 -5.23 7.30
CA GLU A 22 3.03 -4.46 8.52
C GLU A 22 4.21 -3.63 8.98
N GLY A 23 5.43 -4.01 8.61
CA GLY A 23 6.65 -3.32 8.99
C GLY A 23 6.94 -2.09 8.15
N VAL A 24 6.24 -1.87 7.03
CA VAL A 24 6.47 -0.66 6.21
C VAL A 24 5.82 0.55 6.88
N GLN A 25 6.64 1.52 7.30
CA GLN A 25 6.16 2.78 7.83
C GLN A 25 6.57 3.93 6.92
N ILE A 26 5.60 4.77 6.56
CA ILE A 26 5.80 6.03 5.84
C ILE A 26 5.61 7.18 6.83
N ASN A 27 6.68 7.92 7.10
CA ASN A 27 6.70 9.07 8.01
C ASN A 27 6.35 10.38 7.31
N GLU A 28 6.68 10.50 6.03
CA GLU A 28 6.29 11.63 5.18
C GLU A 28 5.70 11.09 3.87
N GLY A 29 4.45 11.46 3.59
CA GLY A 29 3.61 10.88 2.54
C GLY A 29 2.48 10.03 3.12
N THR A 30 1.67 9.44 2.24
CA THR A 30 0.55 8.57 2.61
C THR A 30 0.67 7.24 1.90
N ARG A 31 0.66 6.15 2.67
CA ARG A 31 0.92 4.81 2.17
C ARG A 31 -0.32 4.21 1.50
N LEU A 32 -0.10 3.62 0.33
CA LEU A 32 -1.05 2.75 -0.36
C LEU A 32 -0.50 1.31 -0.37
N GLY A 33 -1.14 0.41 0.38
CA GLY A 33 -0.65 -0.95 0.60
C GLY A 33 -1.09 -1.93 -0.49
N PHE A 34 -0.13 -2.52 -1.21
CA PHE A 34 -0.38 -3.67 -2.08
C PHE A 34 0.67 -4.74 -1.84
N VAL A 35 0.30 -6.02 -1.89
CA VAL A 35 1.30 -7.09 -1.76
C VAL A 35 2.43 -6.91 -2.79
N GLY A 36 3.68 -6.89 -2.31
CA GLY A 36 4.86 -6.64 -3.14
C GLY A 36 4.81 -5.37 -3.98
N ALA A 37 4.13 -4.32 -3.50
CA ALA A 37 3.89 -3.07 -4.23
C ALA A 37 3.24 -3.29 -5.62
N GLY A 38 2.52 -4.40 -5.81
CA GLY A 38 1.85 -4.75 -7.06
C GLY A 38 2.67 -5.59 -8.04
N PHE A 39 3.92 -5.94 -7.71
CA PHE A 39 4.74 -6.81 -8.58
C PHE A 39 4.06 -8.16 -8.85
N LYS A 40 3.86 -8.54 -10.11
CA LYS A 40 3.14 -9.77 -10.50
C LYS A 40 1.76 -9.95 -9.82
N LEU A 41 1.16 -8.87 -9.31
CA LEU A 41 -0.19 -8.90 -8.77
C LEU A 41 -1.18 -8.75 -9.92
N GLU A 42 -1.88 -9.83 -10.26
CA GLU A 42 -2.79 -9.83 -11.41
C GLU A 42 -3.91 -8.80 -11.22
N GLY A 43 -4.11 -7.95 -12.23
CA GLY A 43 -5.10 -6.87 -12.22
C GLY A 43 -4.63 -5.58 -11.54
N PHE A 44 -3.38 -5.51 -11.07
CA PHE A 44 -2.83 -4.31 -10.42
C PHE A 44 -2.92 -3.05 -11.29
N ASN A 45 -2.69 -3.15 -12.60
CA ASN A 45 -2.85 -2.03 -13.53
C ASN A 45 -4.27 -1.42 -13.52
N LYS A 46 -5.31 -2.23 -13.27
CA LYS A 46 -6.69 -1.74 -13.14
C LYS A 46 -6.89 -1.00 -11.82
N ALA A 47 -6.27 -1.47 -10.74
CA ALA A 47 -6.26 -0.75 -9.47
C ALA A 47 -5.51 0.59 -9.60
N VAL A 48 -4.33 0.61 -10.23
CA VAL A 48 -3.56 1.84 -10.49
C VAL A 48 -4.35 2.83 -11.32
N ALA A 49 -4.98 2.40 -12.41
CA ALA A 49 -5.82 3.28 -13.23
C ALA A 49 -6.98 3.90 -12.43
N ALA A 50 -7.64 3.11 -11.59
CA ALA A 50 -8.71 3.59 -10.72
C ALA A 50 -8.19 4.52 -9.61
N LEU A 51 -7.04 4.24 -9.01
CA LEU A 51 -6.39 5.13 -8.04
C LEU A 51 -6.05 6.48 -8.67
N LYS A 52 -5.45 6.50 -9.87
CA LYS A 52 -5.17 7.74 -10.61
C LYS A 52 -6.42 8.58 -10.88
N SER A 53 -7.58 7.93 -11.10
CA SER A 53 -8.85 8.65 -11.26
C SER A 53 -9.44 9.20 -9.96
N LEU A 54 -9.01 8.69 -8.80
CA LEU A 54 -9.43 9.18 -7.49
C LEU A 54 -8.55 10.33 -7.02
N PHE A 55 -7.24 10.22 -7.23
CA PHE A 55 -6.25 11.22 -6.86
C PHE A 55 -5.89 12.09 -8.08
N VAL A 56 -6.88 12.73 -8.68
CA VAL A 56 -6.69 13.55 -9.89
C VAL A 56 -5.78 14.73 -9.56
N GLY A 57 -4.73 14.92 -10.37
CA GLY A 57 -3.73 15.97 -10.19
C GLY A 57 -2.55 15.56 -9.30
N GLU A 58 -2.61 14.37 -8.69
CA GLU A 58 -1.53 13.83 -7.86
C GLU A 58 -0.74 12.76 -8.62
N ASP A 59 0.59 12.90 -8.60
CA ASP A 59 1.46 11.84 -9.10
C ASP A 59 1.55 10.69 -8.09
N LEU A 60 1.05 9.53 -8.47
CA LEU A 60 1.22 8.33 -7.66
C LEU A 60 2.68 7.87 -7.71
N ARG A 61 3.21 7.63 -6.52
CA ARG A 61 4.58 7.15 -6.30
C ARG A 61 4.57 5.67 -5.97
N ILE A 62 5.73 5.03 -6.10
CA ILE A 62 5.92 3.64 -5.69
C ILE A 62 7.31 3.45 -5.09
N ALA A 63 7.41 2.63 -4.04
CA ALA A 63 8.67 2.30 -3.38
C ALA A 63 8.82 0.79 -3.17
N ALA A 64 10.05 0.33 -3.32
CA ALA A 64 10.45 -1.02 -2.91
C ALA A 64 10.70 -1.04 -1.39
N SER A 65 10.57 -2.21 -0.78
CA SER A 65 10.91 -2.43 0.63
C SER A 65 11.86 -3.60 0.80
N GLU A 66 12.66 -3.54 1.86
CA GLU A 66 13.50 -4.65 2.31
C GLU A 66 12.64 -5.82 2.80
N GLU A 67 13.18 -7.04 2.73
CA GLU A 67 12.49 -8.29 3.09
C GLU A 67 11.07 -8.44 2.54
N CYS A 68 10.89 -8.22 1.23
CA CYS A 68 9.59 -8.44 0.60
C CYS A 68 9.34 -9.93 0.30
N ASP A 69 8.63 -10.63 1.20
CA ASP A 69 8.27 -12.05 1.07
C ASP A 69 7.53 -12.40 -0.23
N TRP A 70 6.72 -11.47 -0.74
CA TRP A 70 5.98 -11.69 -1.97
C TRP A 70 6.92 -11.84 -3.15
N ILE A 71 7.88 -10.92 -3.31
CA ILE A 71 8.86 -10.96 -4.39
C ILE A 71 9.76 -12.19 -4.24
N LYS A 72 10.19 -12.49 -3.01
CA LYS A 72 10.95 -13.72 -2.72
C LYS A 72 10.22 -14.96 -3.21
N THR A 73 8.92 -15.06 -2.94
CA THR A 73 8.07 -16.19 -3.35
C THR A 73 7.82 -16.22 -4.86
N GLN A 74 7.52 -15.08 -5.47
CA GLN A 74 7.17 -14.98 -6.89
C GLN A 74 8.36 -15.20 -7.85
N LEU A 75 9.57 -15.12 -7.32
CA LEU A 75 10.83 -15.33 -8.05
C LEU A 75 11.62 -16.54 -7.53
N ASP A 76 11.09 -17.28 -6.56
CA ASP A 76 11.75 -18.42 -5.92
C ASP A 76 13.18 -18.11 -5.45
N LEU A 77 13.34 -16.98 -4.75
CA LEU A 77 14.66 -16.48 -4.33
C LEU A 77 15.10 -17.10 -3.01
N SER A 78 16.38 -17.48 -2.96
CA SER A 78 16.96 -18.21 -1.84
C SER A 78 17.28 -17.34 -0.63
N ASN A 79 17.67 -16.07 -0.84
CA ASN A 79 18.14 -15.17 0.20
C ASN A 79 17.64 -13.73 0.07
N TRP A 80 17.80 -12.95 1.13
CA TRP A 80 17.29 -11.58 1.22
C TRP A 80 18.07 -10.54 0.44
N GLU A 81 19.36 -10.76 0.20
CA GLU A 81 20.18 -9.88 -0.63
C GLU A 81 19.68 -9.90 -2.08
N GLN A 82 19.50 -11.10 -2.65
CA GLN A 82 18.91 -11.30 -3.96
C GLN A 82 17.48 -10.75 -4.03
N THR A 83 16.68 -11.00 -3.00
CA THR A 83 15.30 -10.49 -2.92
C THR A 83 15.27 -8.97 -2.95
N THR A 84 16.15 -8.33 -2.18
CA THR A 84 16.22 -6.86 -2.07
C THR A 84 16.70 -6.21 -3.36
N ALA A 85 17.72 -6.78 -4.00
CA ALA A 85 18.19 -6.32 -5.30
C ALA A 85 17.10 -6.47 -6.38
N SER A 86 16.45 -7.63 -6.43
CA SER A 86 15.37 -7.91 -7.39
C SER A 86 14.16 -7.02 -7.14
N SER A 87 13.82 -6.77 -5.88
CA SER A 87 12.72 -5.88 -5.48
C SER A 87 12.91 -4.47 -6.04
N GLN A 88 14.09 -3.87 -5.86
CA GLN A 88 14.37 -2.53 -6.39
C GLN A 88 14.21 -2.46 -7.91
N GLN A 89 14.83 -3.39 -8.64
CA GLN A 89 14.79 -3.41 -10.11
C GLN A 89 13.39 -3.63 -10.66
N HIS A 90 12.66 -4.61 -10.11
CA HIS A 90 11.32 -4.94 -10.61
C HIS A 90 10.28 -3.89 -10.25
N ILE A 91 10.40 -3.23 -9.09
CA ILE A 91 9.50 -2.15 -8.72
C ILE A 91 9.76 -0.88 -9.52
N GLU A 92 11.02 -0.56 -9.80
CA GLU A 92 11.37 0.54 -10.71
C GLU A 92 10.80 0.29 -12.12
N SER A 93 11.01 -0.91 -12.67
CA SER A 93 10.44 -1.29 -13.97
C SER A 93 8.91 -1.29 -13.99
N LEU A 94 8.27 -1.70 -12.88
CA LEU A 94 6.82 -1.61 -12.74
C LEU A 94 6.34 -0.16 -12.69
N ALA A 95 7.10 0.73 -12.05
CA ALA A 95 6.79 2.15 -12.01
C ALA A 95 6.73 2.74 -13.42
N ASP A 96 7.74 2.47 -14.24
CA ASP A 96 7.79 2.93 -15.64
C ASP A 96 6.60 2.41 -16.44
N LYS A 97 6.29 1.12 -16.29
CA LYS A 97 5.18 0.46 -17.01
C LYS A 97 3.82 1.08 -16.66
N GLU A 98 3.59 1.38 -15.39
CA GLU A 98 2.30 1.90 -14.91
C GLU A 98 2.26 3.44 -14.88
N GLY A 99 3.35 4.10 -15.29
CA GLY A 99 3.49 5.56 -15.25
C GLY A 99 3.44 6.13 -13.84
N LEU A 100 4.18 5.53 -12.91
CA LEU A 100 4.31 5.92 -11.50
C LEU A 100 5.71 6.49 -11.25
N LEU A 101 5.85 7.28 -10.18
CA LEU A 101 7.15 7.82 -9.78
C LEU A 101 7.87 6.87 -8.81
N TYR A 102 8.95 6.22 -9.27
CA TYR A 102 9.77 5.37 -8.39
C TYR A 102 10.55 6.19 -7.37
N CYS A 103 10.22 6.02 -6.08
CA CYS A 103 10.78 6.81 -4.98
C CYS A 103 12.11 6.26 -4.45
N GLY A 104 12.32 4.96 -4.56
CA GLY A 104 13.48 4.26 -4.01
C GLY A 104 13.09 3.09 -3.12
N PHE A 105 13.87 2.90 -2.06
CA PHE A 105 13.90 1.69 -1.27
C PHE A 105 13.82 1.96 0.24
N LEU A 106 12.93 1.25 0.93
CA LEU A 106 12.68 1.36 2.37
C LEU A 106 13.49 0.29 3.14
N PRO A 107 14.53 0.68 3.90
CA PRO A 107 15.42 -0.25 4.60
C PRO A 107 15.01 -0.53 6.05
N PHE A 108 15.56 -1.58 6.68
CA PHE A 108 15.51 -1.80 8.15
C PHE A 108 16.52 -0.91 8.89
N LYS A 109 16.33 0.41 8.83
CA LYS A 109 17.17 1.42 9.48
C LYS A 109 16.31 2.61 9.90
N ASP A 110 16.91 3.66 10.45
CA ASP A 110 16.22 4.93 10.68
C ASP A 110 15.52 5.44 9.41
N PRO A 111 14.39 6.17 9.57
CA PRO A 111 13.61 6.68 8.43
C PRO A 111 14.46 7.40 7.40
N ARG A 112 14.46 6.90 6.16
CA ARG A 112 15.28 7.45 5.08
C ARG A 112 14.45 8.39 4.23
N LYS A 113 14.99 9.57 3.92
CA LYS A 113 14.44 10.43 2.87
C LYS A 113 14.70 9.79 1.50
N LEU A 114 13.63 9.52 0.78
CA LEU A 114 13.61 8.98 -0.58
C LEU A 114 13.43 10.12 -1.59
N LYS A 115 13.21 9.80 -2.87
CA LYS A 115 12.84 10.81 -3.87
C LYS A 115 11.40 11.33 -3.62
N TYR A 116 11.09 12.48 -4.22
CA TYR A 116 9.75 13.09 -4.24
C TYR A 116 9.14 13.30 -2.85
N ASP A 117 9.98 13.70 -1.89
CA ASP A 117 9.64 14.04 -0.51
C ASP A 117 8.92 12.94 0.29
N ILE A 118 9.16 11.69 -0.08
CA ILE A 118 8.77 10.53 0.73
C ILE A 118 9.84 10.24 1.77
N LYS A 119 9.41 9.92 3.00
CA LYS A 119 10.29 9.41 4.06
C LYS A 119 9.68 8.18 4.70
N GLY A 120 10.46 7.12 4.85
CA GLY A 120 9.98 5.88 5.46
C GLY A 120 11.08 4.86 5.68
N HIS A 121 10.68 3.72 6.26
CA HIS A 121 11.56 2.59 6.58
C HIS A 121 10.77 1.34 6.94
N MET A 122 11.50 0.25 7.19
CA MET A 122 10.98 -0.98 7.80
C MET A 122 11.20 -0.94 9.32
N VAL A 123 10.16 -1.27 10.10
CA VAL A 123 10.21 -1.19 11.58
C VAL A 123 9.90 -2.50 12.31
N ARG A 124 9.43 -3.53 11.62
CA ARG A 124 9.28 -4.85 12.24
C ARG A 124 10.66 -5.49 12.48
N PRO A 125 10.81 -6.47 13.37
CA PRO A 125 12.02 -7.27 13.41
C PRO A 125 12.21 -8.06 12.11
N HIS A 126 13.48 -8.24 11.71
CA HIS A 126 13.83 -9.07 10.56
C HIS A 126 13.23 -10.48 10.68
N ASN A 127 12.66 -10.99 9.59
CA ASN A 127 12.07 -12.34 9.50
C ASN A 127 10.94 -12.65 10.48
N ILE A 128 10.34 -11.66 11.14
CA ILE A 128 9.24 -11.87 12.09
C ILE A 128 8.03 -11.06 11.65
N HIS A 129 6.94 -11.77 11.36
CA HIS A 129 5.63 -11.15 11.18
C HIS A 129 4.84 -11.13 12.48
N VAL A 130 4.26 -9.99 12.81
CA VAL A 130 3.50 -9.78 14.06
C VAL A 130 2.06 -9.35 13.82
N ALA A 131 1.69 -9.08 12.56
CA ALA A 131 0.34 -8.68 12.23
C ALA A 131 -0.69 -9.77 12.52
N ASN A 132 -1.78 -9.37 13.17
CA ASN A 132 -2.94 -10.20 13.49
C ASN A 132 -4.23 -9.72 12.81
N LYS A 133 -4.14 -8.66 12.00
CA LYS A 133 -5.24 -8.09 11.23
C LYS A 133 -4.81 -7.75 9.81
N ILE A 134 -5.80 -7.58 8.94
CA ILE A 134 -5.68 -6.88 7.67
C ILE A 134 -6.52 -5.61 7.76
N CYS A 135 -5.87 -4.46 7.60
CA CYS A 135 -6.50 -3.16 7.51
C CYS A 135 -6.76 -2.82 6.04
N PHE A 136 -8.01 -2.51 5.70
CA PHE A 136 -8.36 -1.98 4.38
C PHE A 136 -8.51 -0.47 4.45
N THR A 137 -7.74 0.27 3.64
CA THR A 137 -7.90 1.72 3.50
C THR A 137 -8.98 2.00 2.46
N LEU A 138 -9.97 2.83 2.82
CA LEU A 138 -11.17 3.02 2.00
C LEU A 138 -11.36 4.45 1.48
N ALA A 139 -10.55 5.39 1.95
CA ALA A 139 -10.78 6.81 1.71
C ALA A 139 -9.52 7.67 1.55
N GLY A 140 -8.35 7.08 1.28
CA GLY A 140 -7.15 7.89 1.04
C GLY A 140 -5.87 7.36 1.66
N GLY A 141 -5.65 6.04 1.63
CA GLY A 141 -4.45 5.40 2.17
C GLY A 141 -4.40 5.34 3.69
N GLU A 142 -3.24 4.94 4.22
CA GLU A 142 -3.02 4.73 5.66
C GLU A 142 -3.02 6.06 6.43
N GLN A 143 -3.97 6.23 7.35
CA GLN A 143 -4.05 7.40 8.23
C GLN A 143 -3.31 7.14 9.54
N THR A 144 -3.47 5.94 10.10
CA THR A 144 -2.79 5.54 11.33
C THR A 144 -1.94 4.30 11.11
N TYR A 145 -0.63 4.48 11.16
CA TYR A 145 0.30 3.35 11.13
C TYR A 145 0.06 2.39 12.29
N ASN A 146 -0.03 1.09 11.99
CA ASN A 146 -0.22 0.04 12.97
C ASN A 146 0.55 -1.23 12.62
N LEU A 147 1.60 -1.52 13.40
CA LEU A 147 2.45 -2.70 13.24
C LEU A 147 1.67 -4.03 13.37
N GLY A 148 0.47 -4.02 13.96
CA GLY A 148 -0.42 -5.19 14.04
C GLY A 148 -1.25 -5.47 12.78
N CYS A 149 -1.10 -4.66 11.73
CA CYS A 149 -1.93 -4.72 10.52
C CYS A 149 -1.08 -4.91 9.26
N TYR A 150 -1.40 -5.93 8.47
CA TYR A 150 -1.15 -5.85 7.03
C TYR A 150 -2.07 -4.80 6.41
N LEU A 151 -1.60 -4.09 5.40
CA LEU A 151 -2.35 -3.03 4.74
C LEU A 151 -2.78 -3.46 3.34
N ILE A 152 -4.07 -3.32 3.02
CA ILE A 152 -4.61 -3.46 1.66
C ILE A 152 -5.34 -2.18 1.28
N SER A 153 -4.81 -1.44 0.32
CA SER A 153 -5.48 -0.29 -0.24
C SER A 153 -6.68 -0.72 -1.08
N ALA A 154 -7.86 -0.19 -0.73
CA ALA A 154 -9.13 -0.57 -1.30
C ALA A 154 -10.02 0.65 -1.62
N GLU A 155 -9.46 1.86 -1.70
CA GLU A 155 -10.24 3.06 -2.07
C GLU A 155 -10.76 3.03 -3.52
N TRP A 156 -10.24 2.12 -4.35
CA TRP A 156 -10.53 1.99 -5.78
C TRP A 156 -11.60 0.94 -6.11
N VAL A 157 -11.98 0.07 -5.17
CA VAL A 157 -12.71 -1.18 -5.49
C VAL A 157 -14.11 -0.92 -6.06
N HIS A 158 -14.73 0.21 -5.72
CA HIS A 158 -16.04 0.59 -6.24
C HIS A 158 -16.01 1.05 -7.71
N LEU A 159 -14.83 1.34 -8.26
CA LEU A 159 -14.65 1.83 -9.64
C LEU A 159 -14.39 0.70 -10.65
N VAL A 160 -14.19 -0.53 -10.18
CA VAL A 160 -13.87 -1.68 -11.04
C VAL A 160 -14.96 -2.75 -10.98
N PRO A 161 -15.03 -3.65 -11.97
CA PRO A 161 -15.89 -4.82 -11.89
C PRO A 161 -15.59 -5.67 -10.64
N ALA A 162 -16.64 -6.08 -9.92
CA ALA A 162 -16.54 -6.84 -8.67
C ALA A 162 -15.67 -8.11 -8.79
N LYS A 163 -15.70 -8.78 -9.95
CA LYS A 163 -14.85 -9.96 -10.22
C LYS A 163 -13.36 -9.62 -10.20
N ILE A 164 -12.97 -8.45 -10.70
CA ILE A 164 -11.58 -7.99 -10.70
C ILE A 164 -11.17 -7.60 -9.28
N ALA A 165 -11.99 -6.79 -8.59
CA ALA A 165 -11.74 -6.42 -7.20
C ALA A 165 -11.56 -7.65 -6.30
N LYS A 166 -12.49 -8.61 -6.40
CA LYS A 166 -12.45 -9.86 -5.63
C LYS A 166 -11.16 -10.63 -5.88
N LYS A 167 -10.82 -10.88 -7.15
CA LYS A 167 -9.63 -11.65 -7.50
C LYS A 167 -8.36 -11.02 -6.92
N LEU A 168 -8.20 -9.72 -7.10
CA LEU A 168 -7.01 -9.00 -6.64
C LEU A 168 -6.91 -9.00 -5.11
N ILE A 169 -8.02 -8.73 -4.41
CA ILE A 169 -8.07 -8.75 -2.93
C ILE A 169 -7.81 -10.16 -2.38
N ASP A 170 -8.45 -11.18 -2.95
CA ASP A 170 -8.28 -12.57 -2.50
C ASP A 170 -6.83 -13.03 -2.58
N ILE A 171 -6.10 -12.66 -3.65
CA ILE A 171 -4.66 -12.97 -3.79
C ILE A 171 -3.86 -12.40 -2.61
N GLN A 172 -4.13 -11.14 -2.25
CA GLN A 172 -3.42 -10.47 -1.15
C GLN A 172 -3.78 -11.08 0.20
N ILE A 173 -5.06 -11.32 0.47
CA ILE A 173 -5.52 -11.96 1.71
C ILE A 173 -4.90 -13.36 1.85
N ALA A 174 -4.94 -14.17 0.80
CA ALA A 174 -4.39 -15.52 0.82
C ALA A 174 -2.89 -15.51 1.12
N PHE A 175 -2.16 -14.55 0.53
CA PHE A 175 -0.75 -14.37 0.84
C PHE A 175 -0.52 -13.99 2.30
N TYR A 176 -1.23 -12.98 2.82
CA TYR A 176 -1.05 -12.52 4.19
C TYR A 176 -1.37 -13.61 5.22
N LYS A 177 -2.45 -14.38 5.02
CA LYS A 177 -2.76 -15.56 5.87
C LYS A 177 -1.64 -16.59 5.86
N LYS A 178 -1.03 -16.85 4.70
CA LYS A 178 0.08 -17.80 4.54
C LYS A 178 1.32 -17.33 5.28
N VAL A 179 1.75 -16.09 5.10
CA VAL A 179 2.99 -15.58 5.74
C VAL A 179 2.84 -15.41 7.24
N SER A 180 1.66 -14.99 7.71
CA SER A 180 1.38 -14.90 9.15
C SER A 180 1.08 -16.25 9.81
N LYS A 181 0.95 -17.32 9.02
CA LYS A 181 0.49 -18.65 9.46
C LYS A 181 -0.80 -18.55 10.29
N ASN A 182 -1.71 -17.68 9.86
CA ASN A 182 -2.96 -17.39 10.58
C ASN A 182 -4.10 -17.24 9.59
N ASP A 183 -4.97 -18.25 9.51
CA ASP A 183 -6.13 -18.23 8.61
C ASP A 183 -7.26 -17.31 9.09
N ASN A 184 -7.18 -16.82 10.33
CA ASN A 184 -8.22 -16.08 11.03
C ASN A 184 -7.83 -14.60 11.25
N LEU A 185 -7.02 -14.02 10.35
CA LEU A 185 -6.73 -12.58 10.37
C LEU A 185 -8.04 -11.78 10.40
N ILE A 186 -8.13 -10.86 11.36
CA ILE A 186 -9.29 -9.99 11.52
C ILE A 186 -9.26 -8.91 10.45
N PHE A 187 -10.38 -8.61 9.81
CA PHE A 187 -10.49 -7.49 8.89
C PHE A 187 -10.95 -6.25 9.61
N VAL A 188 -10.27 -5.13 9.39
CA VAL A 188 -10.65 -3.81 9.89
C VAL A 188 -10.67 -2.81 8.73
N PHE A 189 -11.52 -1.80 8.82
CA PHE A 189 -11.67 -0.79 7.79
C PHE A 189 -11.25 0.57 8.31
N GLU A 190 -10.27 1.19 7.65
CA GLU A 190 -9.91 2.59 7.85
C GLU A 190 -10.68 3.43 6.84
N LYS A 191 -11.67 4.18 7.35
CA LYS A 191 -12.64 4.93 6.53
C LYS A 191 -12.31 6.41 6.37
N GLU A 192 -11.29 6.87 7.08
CA GLU A 192 -10.83 8.26 7.05
C GLU A 192 -9.82 8.48 5.93
N GLY A 193 -9.71 9.74 5.47
CA GLY A 193 -8.78 10.16 4.42
C GLY A 193 -9.39 11.21 3.49
N ILE A 194 -8.56 11.72 2.57
CA ILE A 194 -8.88 12.88 1.71
C ILE A 194 -10.09 12.64 0.79
N LEU A 195 -10.36 11.39 0.40
CA LEU A 195 -11.45 11.06 -0.54
C LEU A 195 -12.84 11.15 0.14
N GLY A 196 -12.85 11.22 1.47
CA GLY A 196 -14.03 11.45 2.28
C GLY A 196 -14.97 10.24 2.43
N GLU A 197 -15.91 10.39 3.35
CA GLU A 197 -16.82 9.33 3.78
C GLU A 197 -17.66 8.73 2.64
N LYS A 198 -18.10 9.55 1.69
CA LYS A 198 -18.91 9.08 0.54
C LYS A 198 -18.16 8.06 -0.31
N VAL A 199 -16.85 8.21 -0.49
CA VAL A 199 -16.01 7.24 -1.19
C VAL A 199 -15.82 6.01 -0.32
N ALA A 200 -15.53 6.20 0.97
CA ALA A 200 -15.42 5.11 1.95
C ALA A 200 -16.64 4.20 1.92
N GLU A 201 -17.86 4.75 1.97
CA GLU A 201 -19.11 3.99 1.95
C GLU A 201 -19.31 3.19 0.65
N LYS A 202 -18.96 3.78 -0.50
CA LYS A 202 -19.02 3.06 -1.79
C LYS A 202 -18.08 1.86 -1.77
N ASN A 203 -16.87 2.03 -1.23
CA ASN A 203 -15.90 0.95 -1.08
C ASN A 203 -16.35 -0.11 -0.09
N VAL A 204 -16.91 0.27 1.07
CA VAL A 204 -17.54 -0.69 2.01
C VAL A 204 -18.60 -1.52 1.31
N LYS A 205 -19.51 -0.89 0.55
CA LYS A 205 -20.57 -1.59 -0.18
C LYS A 205 -20.00 -2.54 -1.23
N ALA A 206 -18.95 -2.14 -1.96
CA ALA A 206 -18.28 -2.98 -2.94
C ALA A 206 -17.55 -4.18 -2.29
N LEU A 207 -16.85 -3.97 -1.17
CA LEU A 207 -16.19 -5.02 -0.39
C LEU A 207 -17.20 -6.05 0.15
N LYS A 208 -18.33 -5.60 0.71
CA LYS A 208 -19.40 -6.48 1.19
C LYS A 208 -19.94 -7.38 0.07
N LYS A 209 -20.12 -6.85 -1.15
CA LYS A 209 -20.58 -7.63 -2.32
C LYS A 209 -19.63 -8.75 -2.73
N ILE A 210 -18.34 -8.62 -2.42
CA ILE A 210 -17.33 -9.64 -2.72
C ILE A 210 -16.99 -10.52 -1.51
N GLY A 211 -17.73 -10.39 -0.40
CA GLY A 211 -17.59 -11.23 0.79
C GLY A 211 -16.60 -10.72 1.83
N ILE A 212 -16.12 -9.48 1.72
CA ILE A 212 -15.19 -8.87 2.69
C ILE A 212 -16.00 -8.01 3.67
N VAL A 213 -15.99 -8.41 4.93
CA VAL A 213 -16.68 -7.73 6.03
C VAL A 213 -15.70 -7.51 7.17
N ALA A 214 -15.61 -6.28 7.67
CA ALA A 214 -14.79 -5.98 8.84
C ALA A 214 -15.47 -6.45 10.12
N LYS A 215 -14.65 -6.78 11.13
CA LYS A 215 -15.12 -6.98 12.49
C LYS A 215 -15.44 -5.62 13.11
N GLU A 216 -16.69 -5.44 13.52
CA GLU A 216 -17.17 -4.26 14.26
C GLU A 216 -16.61 -4.23 15.67
#